data_AF-A0A660LXS6-F1
#
_entry.id   AF-A0A660LXS6-F1
#
_cell.length_a   1.000
_cell.length_b   1.000
_cell.length_c   1.000
_cell.angle_alpha   90.00
_cell.angle_beta   90.00
_cell.angle_gamma   90.00
#
_symmetry.space_group_name_H-M   'P 1'
#
loop_
_entity.id
_entity.type
_entity.pdbx_description
1 polymer ?
#
loop_
_entity_poly.entity_id
_entity_poly.type
_entity_poly.pdbx_seq_one_letter_code
_entity_poly.pdbx_strand_id
1 'polypeptide(L)'
;MLIATSNQAKLADFKLYLSDDYTVLGIDDIGIKLEIPEGIDSIEDNAIAKARAYAVKTGLMCLGDDTGFFIKELNGEPGVALRRWGGELPE
;
A
#
# COMPACT_ATOMS: atom_id res chain seq x y z
N MET A 1 9.96 10.49 5.83
CA MET A 1 9.14 10.00 4.71
C MET A 1 8.16 8.99 5.26
N LEU A 2 6.89 9.08 4.89
CA LEU A 2 5.84 8.16 5.34
C LEU A 2 5.56 7.12 4.26
N ILE A 3 5.50 5.84 4.63
CA ILE A 3 5.05 4.77 3.75
C ILE A 3 3.58 4.49 4.07
N ALA A 4 2.70 4.76 3.12
CA ALA A 4 1.25 4.60 3.23
C ALA A 4 0.84 3.12 3.03
N THR A 5 1.38 2.23 3.87
CA THR A 5 1.08 0.79 3.88
C THR A 5 0.80 0.31 5.30
N SER A 6 -0.16 -0.61 5.43
CA SER A 6 -0.41 -1.38 6.66
C SER A 6 0.37 -2.70 6.69
N ASN A 7 1.08 -3.05 5.60
CA ASN A 7 1.85 -4.28 5.52
C ASN A 7 3.23 -4.08 6.17
N GLN A 8 3.43 -4.68 7.34
CA GLN A 8 4.67 -4.58 8.11
C GLN A 8 5.88 -5.17 7.39
N ALA A 9 5.71 -6.21 6.57
CA ALA A 9 6.82 -6.79 5.81
C ALA A 9 7.35 -5.77 4.78
N LYS A 10 6.45 -5.10 4.06
CA LYS A 10 6.84 -4.04 3.11
C LYS A 10 7.50 -2.86 3.82
N LEU A 11 6.98 -2.45 4.98
CA LEU A 11 7.59 -1.38 5.76
C LEU A 11 9.02 -1.76 6.20
N ALA A 12 9.24 -3.03 6.58
CA ALA A 12 10.57 -3.53 6.91
C ALA A 12 11.51 -3.47 5.70
N ASP A 13 11.05 -3.84 4.51
CA ASP A 13 11.84 -3.72 3.27
C ASP A 13 12.20 -2.26 2.96
N PHE A 14 11.23 -1.33 3.04
CA PHE A 14 11.53 0.10 2.83
C PHE A 14 12.51 0.65 3.87
N LYS A 15 12.38 0.24 5.14
CA LYS A 15 13.34 0.59 6.18
C LYS A 15 14.72 0.02 5.85
N LEU A 16 14.82 -1.23 5.38
CA LEU A 16 16.09 -1.84 5.01
C LEU A 16 16.80 -1.07 3.89
N TYR A 17 16.08 -0.63 2.86
CA TYR A 17 16.69 -0.03 1.67
C TYR A 17 16.85 1.49 1.73
N LEU A 18 16.04 2.20 2.53
CA LEU A 18 15.97 3.67 2.49
C LEU A 18 16.39 4.37 3.79
N SER A 19 16.71 3.63 4.86
CA SER A 19 17.04 4.26 6.16
C SER A 19 18.34 5.05 6.17
N ASP A 20 19.25 4.82 5.21
CA ASP A 20 20.50 5.57 5.10
C ASP A 20 20.27 7.03 4.69
N ASP A 21 19.24 7.28 3.86
CA ASP A 21 18.93 8.61 3.32
C ASP A 21 17.68 9.24 3.93
N TYR A 22 16.77 8.44 4.49
CA TYR A 22 15.46 8.89 4.96
C TYR A 22 15.09 8.30 6.31
N THR A 23 14.48 9.11 7.19
CA THR A 23 13.69 8.57 8.30
C THR A 23 12.37 8.01 7.76
N VAL A 24 12.27 6.68 7.68
CA VAL A 24 11.11 5.96 7.16
C VAL A 24 10.11 5.68 8.29
N LEU A 25 8.90 6.23 8.16
CA LEU A 25 7.79 6.03 9.09
C LEU A 25 6.70 5.17 8.43
N GLY A 26 6.05 4.31 9.20
CA GLY A 26 4.81 3.63 8.84
C GLY A 26 3.57 4.38 9.32
N ILE A 27 2.39 3.95 8.86
CA ILE A 27 1.12 4.54 9.29
C ILE A 27 0.85 4.36 10.79
N ASP A 28 1.36 3.27 11.39
CA ASP A 28 1.22 3.01 12.82
C ASP A 28 2.13 3.93 13.66
N ASP A 29 3.29 4.32 13.12
CA ASP A 29 4.24 5.23 13.79
C ASP A 29 3.63 6.62 14.02
N ILE A 30 2.68 7.03 13.16
CA ILE A 30 2.00 8.33 13.23
C ILE A 30 0.63 8.27 13.92
N GLY A 31 0.13 7.06 14.25
CA GLY A 31 -1.17 6.87 14.90
C GLY A 31 -2.38 7.32 14.09
N ILE A 32 -2.25 7.42 12.75
CA ILE A 32 -3.34 7.87 11.85
C ILE A 32 -3.75 6.71 10.95
N LYS A 33 -4.99 6.26 11.11
CA LYS A 33 -5.63 5.29 10.22
C LYS A 33 -6.67 5.99 9.36
N LEU A 34 -6.47 5.96 8.05
CA LEU A 34 -7.44 6.46 7.07
C LEU A 34 -8.12 5.28 6.40
N GLU A 35 -9.44 5.36 6.25
CA GLU A 35 -10.15 4.49 5.32
C GLU A 35 -10.03 5.09 3.92
N ILE A 36 -9.32 4.36 3.04
CA ILE A 36 -9.05 4.78 1.67
C ILE A 36 -9.73 3.74 0.80
N PRO A 37 -10.77 4.09 0.03
CA PRO A 37 -11.42 3.16 -0.88
C PRO A 37 -10.39 2.58 -1.86
N GLU A 38 -10.27 1.26 -1.89
CA GLU A 38 -9.43 0.54 -2.85
C GLU A 38 -10.29 0.04 -4.01
N GLY A 39 -9.85 0.34 -5.24
CA GLY A 39 -10.44 -0.19 -6.47
C GLY A 39 -9.91 -1.60 -6.78
N ILE A 40 -10.50 -2.25 -7.78
CA ILE A 40 -10.12 -3.60 -8.24
C ILE A 40 -9.39 -3.60 -9.60
N ASP A 41 -9.21 -2.43 -10.22
CA ASP A 41 -8.77 -2.35 -11.61
C ASP A 41 -7.27 -2.01 -11.76
N SER A 42 -6.68 -1.28 -10.80
CA SER A 42 -5.31 -0.76 -10.92
C SER A 42 -4.56 -0.69 -9.58
N ILE A 43 -3.40 -1.35 -9.53
CA ILE A 43 -2.46 -1.23 -8.39
C ILE A 43 -1.87 0.19 -8.30
N GLU A 44 -1.70 0.85 -9.44
CA GLU A 44 -1.10 2.18 -9.52
C GLU A 44 -2.04 3.22 -8.90
N ASP A 45 -3.33 3.18 -9.26
CA ASP A 45 -4.33 4.10 -8.73
C ASP A 45 -4.51 3.92 -7.23
N ASN A 46 -4.52 2.67 -6.74
CA ASN A 46 -4.58 2.36 -5.31
C ASN A 46 -3.34 2.89 -4.57
N ALA A 47 -2.14 2.71 -5.11
CA ALA A 47 -0.91 3.24 -4.52
C ALA A 47 -0.92 4.79 -4.47
N ILE A 48 -1.32 5.45 -5.56
CA ILE A 48 -1.42 6.91 -5.63
C ILE A 48 -2.48 7.44 -4.64
N ALA A 49 -3.64 6.81 -4.56
CA ALA A 49 -4.70 7.19 -3.63
C ALA A 49 -4.21 7.12 -2.18
N LYS A 50 -3.52 6.03 -1.81
CA LYS A 50 -2.89 5.85 -0.50
C LYS A 50 -1.89 6.96 -0.19
N ALA A 51 -0.94 7.21 -1.11
CA ALA A 51 0.07 8.24 -0.96
C ALA A 51 -0.56 9.64 -0.76
N ARG A 52 -1.52 10.02 -1.62
CA ARG A 52 -2.16 11.32 -1.60
C ARG A 52 -2.96 11.57 -0.33
N ALA A 53 -3.76 10.60 0.11
CA ALA A 53 -4.59 10.75 1.30
C ALA A 53 -3.73 11.01 2.55
N TYR A 54 -2.65 10.24 2.72
CA TYR A 54 -1.72 10.42 3.83
C TYR A 54 -0.90 11.71 3.70
N ALA A 55 -0.47 12.09 2.49
CA ALA A 55 0.24 13.35 2.27
C ALA A 55 -0.62 14.56 2.65
N VAL A 56 -1.88 14.59 2.21
CA VAL A 56 -2.84 15.66 2.57
C VAL A 56 -3.09 15.71 4.07
N LYS A 57 -3.22 14.56 4.72
CA LYS A 57 -3.53 14.49 6.16
C LYS A 57 -2.35 14.89 7.05
N THR A 58 -1.12 14.56 6.64
CA THR A 58 0.07 14.69 7.50
C THR A 58 0.98 15.85 7.10
N GLY A 59 0.89 16.34 5.86
CA GLY A 59 1.85 17.28 5.29
C GLY A 59 3.22 16.68 4.99
N LEU A 60 3.40 15.37 5.19
CA LEU A 60 4.67 14.68 4.93
C LEU A 60 4.76 14.22 3.47
N MET A 61 5.99 14.08 2.99
CA MET A 61 6.26 13.30 1.78
C MET A 61 5.84 11.84 2.03
N CYS A 62 4.91 11.35 1.21
CA CYS A 62 4.32 10.02 1.35
C CYS A 62 4.56 9.18 0.09
N LEU A 63 4.97 7.93 0.30
CA LEU A 63 5.05 6.91 -0.74
C LEU A 63 3.94 5.89 -0.52
N GLY A 64 3.15 5.66 -1.56
CA GLY A 64 2.10 4.64 -1.55
C GLY A 64 2.58 3.40 -2.28
N ASP A 65 2.06 2.25 -1.86
CA ASP A 65 2.41 0.97 -2.43
C ASP A 65 1.19 0.05 -2.46
N ASP A 66 1.06 -0.72 -3.54
CA ASP A 66 0.05 -1.75 -3.70
C ASP A 66 0.61 -2.96 -4.43
N THR A 67 0.02 -4.13 -4.21
CA THR A 67 0.49 -5.37 -4.86
C THR A 67 -0.67 -6.15 -5.41
N GLY A 68 -0.55 -6.54 -6.67
CA GLY A 68 -1.39 -7.54 -7.31
C GLY A 68 -0.56 -8.73 -7.76
N PHE A 69 -1.22 -9.81 -8.14
CA PHE A 69 -0.60 -10.98 -8.75
C PHE A 69 -1.32 -11.28 -10.05
N PHE A 70 -0.60 -11.24 -11.16
CA PHE A 70 -1.21 -11.30 -12.49
C PHE A 70 -0.75 -12.57 -13.20
N ILE A 71 -1.64 -13.55 -13.34
CA ILE A 71 -1.34 -14.81 -14.04
C ILE A 71 -1.81 -14.69 -15.48
N LYS A 72 -0.88 -14.78 -16.43
CA LYS A 72 -1.18 -14.64 -17.86
C LYS A 72 -2.23 -15.64 -18.34
N GLU A 73 -2.10 -16.90 -17.92
CA GLU A 73 -2.99 -18.00 -18.30
C GLU A 73 -4.39 -17.87 -17.69
N LEU A 74 -4.55 -17.02 -16.67
CA LEU A 74 -5.85 -16.66 -16.08
C LEU A 74 -6.29 -15.25 -16.50
N ASN A 75 -5.86 -14.77 -17.67
CA ASN A 75 -6.20 -13.43 -18.18
C ASN A 75 -5.88 -12.29 -17.20
N GLY A 76 -4.81 -12.44 -16.42
CA GLY A 76 -4.38 -11.46 -15.42
C GLY A 76 -5.00 -11.63 -14.04
N GLU A 77 -5.90 -12.59 -13.82
CA GLU A 77 -6.39 -12.91 -12.48
C GLU A 77 -5.27 -13.51 -11.59
N PRO A 78 -5.31 -13.33 -10.26
CA PRO A 78 -6.33 -12.57 -9.50
C PRO A 78 -6.20 -11.04 -9.59
N GLY A 79 -5.10 -10.54 -10.17
CA GLY A 79 -4.81 -9.13 -10.33
C GLY A 79 -4.76 -8.39 -9.00
N VAL A 80 -5.39 -7.22 -8.97
CA VAL A 80 -5.52 -6.36 -7.78
C VAL A 80 -6.35 -7.05 -6.68
N ALA A 81 -7.28 -7.93 -7.07
CA ALA A 81 -8.14 -8.66 -6.15
C ALA A 81 -7.45 -9.87 -5.50
N LEU A 82 -6.11 -10.00 -5.58
CA LEU A 82 -5.31 -11.08 -5.00
C LEU A 82 -5.76 -11.49 -3.59
N ARG A 83 -5.94 -10.53 -2.68
CA ARG A 83 -6.32 -10.82 -1.28
C ARG A 83 -7.74 -11.36 -1.12
N ARG A 84 -8.60 -11.20 -2.13
CA ARG A 84 -10.03 -11.59 -2.12
C ARG A 84 -10.32 -12.76 -3.05
N TRP A 85 -9.35 -13.22 -3.84
CA TRP A 85 -9.55 -14.20 -4.90
C TRP A 85 -9.94 -15.60 -4.39
N GLY A 86 -9.48 -15.98 -3.21
CA GLY A 86 -9.80 -17.28 -2.58
C GLY A 86 -11.22 -17.39 -2.01
N GLY A 87 -12.07 -16.37 -2.19
CA GLY A 87 -13.48 -16.39 -1.77
C GLY A 87 -13.76 -15.67 -0.45
N GLU A 88 -12.79 -15.47 0.45
CA GLU A 88 -12.95 -14.63 1.66
C GLU A 88 -11.61 -14.29 2.37
N LEU A 89 -11.46 -13.03 2.79
CA LEU A 89 -10.72 -12.62 4.00
C LEU A 89 -11.65 -11.66 4.78
N PRO A 90 -11.73 -11.74 6.13
CA PRO A 90 -12.90 -11.36 6.94
C PRO A 90 -13.01 -9.85 7.24
N GLU A 91 -14.13 -9.44 7.86
CA GLU A 91 -14.40 -8.10 8.44
C GLU A 91 -13.17 -7.44 9.11
#